data_AF-A0A0K0FW71-F1
#
_entry.id   AF-A0A0K0FW71-F1
#
_cell.length_a   1.000
_cell.length_b   1.000
_cell.length_c   1.000
_cell.angle_alpha   90.00
_cell.angle_beta   90.00
_cell.angle_gamma   90.00
#
_symmetry.space_group_name_H-M   'P 1'
#
loop_
_entity.id
_entity.type
_entity.pdbx_description
1 polymer ?
#
loop_
_entity_poly.entity_id
_entity_poly.type
_entity_poly.pdbx_seq_one_letter_code
_entity_poly.pdbx_strand_id
1 'polypeptide(L)'
;MKIYLLFLLVLTVNCSNICNRIPCAPNRLYADIVSIIDSSSSMGNGLFDGVKQFLYDIATNVTIGSGEDNTQMAFYTFSKNGKSYGTLNNGSNKDSVISTINSLTLDN
;
A
#
# COMPACT_ATOMS: atom_id res chain seq x y z
N MET A 1 39.57 -44.59 0.77
CA MET A 1 39.46 -43.22 1.35
C MET A 1 39.46 -42.12 0.27
N LYS A 2 38.65 -42.25 -0.80
CA LYS A 2 38.57 -41.22 -1.87
C LYS A 2 37.18 -41.06 -2.50
N ILE A 3 36.16 -41.80 -2.06
CA ILE A 3 34.78 -41.66 -2.61
C ILE A 3 33.96 -40.60 -1.85
N TYR A 4 34.20 -40.43 -0.54
CA TYR A 4 33.49 -39.45 0.29
C TYR A 4 33.80 -37.98 -0.08
N LEU A 5 34.97 -37.73 -0.64
CA LEU A 5 35.37 -36.39 -1.08
C LEU A 5 34.55 -35.92 -2.30
N LEU A 6 34.11 -36.86 -3.15
CA LEU A 6 33.28 -36.55 -4.31
C LEU A 6 31.83 -36.21 -3.89
N PHE A 7 31.31 -36.86 -2.84
CA PHE A 7 29.97 -36.57 -2.30
C PHE A 7 29.88 -35.21 -1.60
N LEU A 8 30.95 -34.77 -0.92
CA LEU A 8 31.00 -33.44 -0.32
C LEU A 8 30.96 -32.32 -1.36
N LEU A 9 31.57 -32.52 -2.53
CA LEU A 9 31.60 -31.52 -3.60
C LEU A 9 30.23 -31.32 -4.26
N VAL A 10 29.35 -32.33 -4.23
CA VAL A 10 27.99 -32.27 -4.81
C VAL A 10 26.99 -31.56 -3.88
N LEU A 11 27.25 -31.56 -2.56
CA LEU A 11 26.42 -30.83 -1.60
C LEU A 11 26.68 -29.31 -1.61
N THR A 12 27.80 -28.85 -2.18
CA THR A 12 28.14 -27.42 -2.21
C THR A 12 27.73 -26.70 -3.51
N VAL A 13 27.06 -27.36 -4.46
CA VAL A 13 26.69 -26.74 -5.76
C VAL A 13 25.22 -26.33 -5.87
N ASN A 14 24.45 -26.35 -4.77
CA ASN A 14 23.07 -25.83 -4.77
C ASN A 14 22.90 -24.52 -4.00
N CYS A 15 24.00 -23.81 -3.69
CA CYS A 15 23.91 -22.40 -3.32
C CYS A 15 24.13 -21.54 -4.58
N SER A 16 23.25 -21.69 -5.56
CA SER A 16 23.25 -20.82 -6.74
C SER A 16 21.80 -20.43 -7.01
N ASN A 17 21.47 -19.20 -6.59
CA ASN A 17 20.31 -18.44 -7.02
C ASN A 17 18.93 -18.86 -6.50
N ILE A 18 18.75 -19.04 -5.19
CA ILE A 18 17.46 -18.60 -4.59
C ILE A 18 17.52 -17.07 -4.46
N CYS A 19 17.61 -16.39 -5.60
CA CYS A 19 16.95 -15.10 -5.71
C CYS A 19 15.46 -15.45 -5.79
N ASN A 20 14.85 -15.77 -4.65
CA ASN A 20 13.42 -15.60 -4.51
C ASN A 20 13.20 -14.09 -4.68
N ARG A 21 13.03 -13.64 -5.93
CA ARG A 21 12.28 -12.42 -6.16
C ARG A 21 10.90 -12.74 -5.65
N ILE A 22 10.67 -12.52 -4.36
CA ILE A 22 9.32 -12.52 -3.81
C ILE A 22 8.60 -11.52 -4.72
N PRO A 23 7.62 -11.97 -5.53
CA PRO A 23 6.91 -11.06 -6.39
C PRO A 23 6.34 -9.96 -5.50
N CYS A 24 6.41 -8.70 -5.94
CA CYS A 24 5.81 -7.60 -5.21
C CYS A 24 4.31 -7.91 -5.04
N ALA A 25 3.93 -8.38 -3.86
CA ALA A 25 2.57 -8.74 -3.53
C ALA A 25 2.00 -7.56 -2.75
N PRO A 26 0.96 -6.87 -3.24
CA PRO A 26 0.40 -5.70 -2.58
C PRO A 26 0.01 -5.95 -1.12
N ASN A 27 -0.45 -7.17 -0.79
CA ASN A 27 -0.78 -7.58 0.58
C ASN A 27 0.43 -7.75 1.51
N ARG A 28 1.66 -7.65 1.00
CA ARG A 28 2.91 -7.64 1.76
C ARG A 28 3.60 -6.28 1.71
N LEU A 29 2.90 -5.25 1.25
CA LEU A 29 3.42 -3.89 1.27
C LEU A 29 3.45 -3.40 2.72
N TYR A 30 4.65 -3.15 3.23
CA TYR A 30 4.87 -2.44 4.48
C TYR A 30 5.21 -0.99 4.16
N ALA A 31 4.24 -0.09 4.34
CA ALA A 31 4.38 1.32 3.98
C ALA A 31 3.36 2.21 4.69
N ASP A 32 3.72 3.48 4.86
CA ASP A 32 2.80 4.56 5.18
C ASP A 32 2.45 5.30 3.87
N ILE A 33 1.17 5.31 3.51
CA ILE A 33 0.69 5.99 2.30
C ILE A 33 -0.07 7.25 2.69
N VAL A 34 0.53 8.41 2.41
CA VAL A 34 -0.14 9.71 2.57
C VAL A 34 -0.57 10.23 1.21
N SER A 35 -1.88 10.33 1.00
CA SER A 35 -2.46 10.85 -0.25
C SER A 35 -2.89 12.30 -0.08
N ILE A 36 -2.36 13.18 -0.93
CA ILE A 36 -2.74 14.59 -1.01
C ILE A 36 -3.50 14.79 -2.34
N ILE A 37 -4.78 15.11 -2.24
CA ILE A 37 -5.75 14.96 -3.32
C ILE A 37 -6.29 16.33 -3.73
N ASP A 38 -6.26 16.64 -5.02
CA ASP A 38 -6.92 17.84 -5.53
C ASP A 38 -8.44 17.69 -5.38
N SER A 39 -9.07 18.60 -4.62
CA SER A 39 -10.54 18.67 -4.44
C SER A 39 -11.14 19.90 -5.11
N SER A 40 -10.40 20.59 -5.98
CA SER A 40 -10.90 21.76 -6.68
C SER A 40 -12.07 21.40 -7.60
N SER A 41 -12.93 22.38 -7.87
CA SER A 41 -14.06 22.25 -8.79
C SER A 41 -13.64 21.82 -10.21
N SER A 42 -12.37 22.03 -10.59
CA SER A 42 -11.81 21.62 -11.88
C SER A 42 -11.73 20.10 -12.06
N MET A 43 -11.67 19.34 -10.97
CA MET A 43 -11.74 17.87 -11.02
C MET A 43 -13.11 17.41 -11.54
N GLY A 44 -14.18 18.09 -11.14
CA GLY A 44 -15.55 17.62 -11.36
C GLY A 44 -15.82 16.25 -10.69
N ASN A 45 -17.09 15.85 -10.63
CA ASN A 45 -17.47 14.59 -9.95
C ASN A 45 -16.81 13.36 -10.59
N GLY A 46 -16.71 13.31 -11.93
CA GLY A 46 -16.21 12.13 -12.63
C GLY A 46 -14.75 11.79 -12.36
N LEU A 47 -13.84 12.78 -12.47
CA LEU A 47 -12.41 12.51 -12.19
C LEU A 47 -12.19 12.30 -10.69
N PHE A 48 -12.91 13.03 -9.84
CA PHE A 48 -12.79 12.89 -8.39
C PHE A 48 -13.26 11.51 -7.91
N ASP A 49 -14.38 11.00 -8.42
CA ASP A 49 -14.84 9.64 -8.15
C ASP A 49 -13.84 8.60 -8.67
N GLY A 50 -13.19 8.86 -9.81
CA GLY A 50 -12.07 8.03 -10.30
C GLY A 50 -10.89 7.99 -9.33
N VAL A 51 -10.51 9.12 -8.72
CA VAL A 51 -9.48 9.16 -7.68
C VAL A 51 -9.91 8.39 -6.44
N LYS A 52 -11.16 8.53 -6.00
CA LYS A 52 -11.71 7.74 -4.88
C LYS A 52 -11.65 6.24 -5.17
N GLN A 53 -11.99 5.83 -6.39
CA GLN A 53 -11.90 4.43 -6.79
C GLN A 53 -10.45 3.94 -6.82
N PHE A 54 -9.51 4.73 -7.34
CA PHE A 54 -8.09 4.39 -7.32
C PHE A 54 -7.55 4.17 -5.89
N LEU A 55 -7.92 5.04 -4.95
CA LEU A 55 -7.55 4.88 -3.54
C LEU A 55 -8.20 3.65 -2.90
N TYR A 56 -9.47 3.38 -3.25
CA TYR A 56 -10.18 2.18 -2.82
C TYR A 56 -9.49 0.90 -3.32
N ASP A 57 -9.05 0.89 -4.57
CA ASP A 57 -8.34 -0.25 -5.17
C ASP A 57 -7.01 -0.50 -4.46
N ILE A 58 -6.26 0.54 -4.09
CA ILE A 58 -5.05 0.40 -3.26
C ILE A 58 -5.42 -0.24 -1.91
N ALA A 59 -6.35 0.38 -1.18
CA ALA A 59 -6.75 -0.03 0.16
C ALA A 59 -7.29 -1.47 0.22
N THR A 60 -7.90 -1.94 -0.87
CA THR A 60 -8.42 -3.31 -0.95
C THR A 60 -7.34 -4.35 -1.24
N ASN A 61 -6.28 -3.99 -1.97
CA ASN A 61 -5.19 -4.88 -2.35
C ASN A 61 -4.06 -4.98 -1.30
N VAL A 62 -3.88 -3.97 -0.44
CA VAL A 62 -2.89 -3.99 0.64
C VAL A 62 -3.47 -4.56 1.95
N THR A 63 -2.59 -5.00 2.85
CA THR A 63 -2.98 -5.40 4.21
C THR A 63 -2.94 -4.17 5.12
N ILE A 64 -4.11 -3.60 5.42
CA ILE A 64 -4.23 -2.44 6.33
C ILE A 64 -4.15 -2.90 7.78
N GLY A 65 -3.33 -2.23 8.59
CA GLY A 65 -3.16 -2.59 10.00
C GLY A 65 -2.08 -1.78 10.73
N SER A 66 -1.99 -1.95 12.06
CA SER A 66 -0.92 -1.38 12.90
C SER A 66 0.19 -2.40 13.23
N GLY A 67 0.25 -3.52 12.53
CA GLY A 67 1.24 -4.57 12.74
C GLY A 67 2.55 -4.29 12.01
N GLU A 68 3.61 -5.03 12.36
CA GLU A 68 4.99 -4.79 11.90
C GLU A 68 5.22 -4.90 10.38
N ASP A 69 4.26 -5.44 9.62
CA ASP A 69 4.32 -5.58 8.16
C ASP A 69 3.06 -5.08 7.43
N ASN A 70 2.28 -4.21 8.09
CA ASN A 70 1.01 -3.72 7.55
C ASN A 70 1.12 -2.30 6.97
N THR A 71 0.25 -1.98 6.01
CA THR A 71 0.11 -0.64 5.44
C THR A 71 -0.78 0.24 6.33
N GLN A 72 -0.42 1.51 6.46
CA GLN A 72 -1.30 2.55 6.99
C GLN A 72 -1.57 3.61 5.93
N MET A 73 -2.75 4.24 5.97
CA MET A 73 -3.12 5.28 5.00
C MET A 73 -3.62 6.55 5.67
N ALA A 74 -3.27 7.71 5.12
CA ALA A 74 -3.83 8.99 5.52
C ALA A 74 -4.21 9.81 4.28
N PHE A 75 -5.24 10.64 4.42
CA PHE A 75 -5.83 11.37 3.31
C PHE A 75 -5.97 12.85 3.65
N TYR A 76 -5.56 13.68 2.70
CA TYR A 76 -5.69 15.13 2.77
C TYR A 76 -6.22 15.60 1.42
N THR A 77 -7.11 16.59 1.43
CA THR A 77 -7.49 17.28 0.20
C THR A 77 -6.93 18.70 0.19
N PHE A 78 -6.75 19.25 -1.01
CA PHE A 78 -6.41 20.65 -1.19
C PHE A 78 -7.23 21.27 -2.32
N SER A 79 -7.62 22.51 -2.09
CA SER A 79 -8.14 23.44 -3.10
C SER A 79 -7.75 24.84 -2.63
N LYS A 80 -8.72 25.66 -2.19
CA LYS A 80 -8.43 26.95 -1.53
C LYS A 80 -7.75 26.78 -0.18
N ASN A 81 -8.12 25.74 0.56
CA ASN A 81 -7.51 25.36 1.84
C ASN A 81 -7.17 23.88 1.84
N GLY A 82 -6.27 23.46 2.73
CA GLY A 82 -6.03 22.05 3.01
C GLY A 82 -7.04 21.51 4.02
N LYS A 83 -7.55 20.29 3.81
CA LYS A 83 -8.43 19.59 4.74
C LYS A 83 -7.85 18.22 5.07
N SER A 84 -7.72 17.95 6.37
CA SER A 84 -7.34 16.62 6.87
C SER A 84 -8.57 15.73 7.01
N TYR A 85 -8.43 14.48 6.58
CA TYR A 85 -9.44 13.43 6.76
C TYR A 85 -8.99 12.36 7.78
N GLY A 86 -7.88 12.60 8.48
CA GLY A 86 -7.37 11.71 9.51
C GLY A 86 -5.84 11.69 9.55
N THR A 87 -5.32 10.74 10.32
CA THR A 87 -3.89 10.45 10.47
C THR A 87 -3.62 8.99 10.13
N LEU A 88 -2.35 8.60 9.99
CA LEU A 88 -1.96 7.20 9.77
C LEU A 88 -2.51 6.25 10.85
N ASN A 89 -2.60 6.72 12.10
CA ASN A 89 -3.22 5.97 13.19
C ASN A 89 -4.70 5.67 12.91
N ASN A 90 -5.44 6.62 12.32
CA ASN A 90 -6.85 6.41 11.92
C ASN A 90 -6.96 5.44 10.74
N GLY A 91 -5.93 5.35 9.89
CA GLY A 91 -5.86 4.46 8.74
C GLY A 91 -5.19 3.12 9.00
N SER A 92 -5.15 2.68 10.26
CA SER A 92 -4.69 1.35 10.66
C SER A 92 -5.82 0.30 10.71
N ASN A 93 -7.04 0.67 10.30
CA ASN A 93 -8.19 -0.22 10.20
C ASN A 93 -8.81 -0.09 8.79
N LYS A 94 -9.07 -1.22 8.12
CA LYS A 94 -9.54 -1.24 6.74
C LYS A 94 -10.90 -0.54 6.57
N ASP A 95 -11.85 -0.78 7.47
CA ASP A 95 -13.18 -0.18 7.38
C ASP A 95 -13.12 1.34 7.59
N SER A 96 -12.27 1.80 8.51
CA SER A 96 -11.95 3.22 8.71
C SER A 96 -11.39 3.84 7.43
N VAL A 97 -10.40 3.21 6.78
CA VAL A 97 -9.83 3.67 5.51
C VAL A 97 -10.90 3.78 4.42
N ILE A 98 -11.73 2.75 4.24
CA ILE A 98 -12.81 2.75 3.23
C ILE A 98 -13.85 3.84 3.53
N SER A 99 -14.26 3.98 4.79
CA SER A 99 -15.19 5.03 5.22
C SER A 99 -14.61 6.42 4.95
N THR A 100 -13.34 6.63 5.24
CA THR A 100 -12.65 7.89 4.99
C THR A 100 -12.60 8.21 3.50
N ILE A 101 -12.22 7.25 2.65
CA ILE A 101 -12.23 7.41 1.18
C ILE A 101 -13.63 7.82 0.70
N ASN A 102 -14.68 7.13 1.17
CA ASN A 102 -16.05 7.44 0.79
C ASN A 102 -16.50 8.85 1.23
N SER A 103 -15.97 9.35 2.36
CA SER A 103 -16.25 10.68 2.89
C SER A 103 -15.50 11.83 2.19
N LEU A 104 -14.56 11.53 1.29
CA LEU A 104 -13.87 12.56 0.49
C LEU A 104 -14.89 13.30 -0.39
N THR A 105 -14.75 14.62 -0.45
CA THR A 105 -15.67 15.54 -1.13
C THR A 105 -14.89 16.60 -1.91
N LEU A 106 -15.48 17.10 -2.98
CA LEU A 106 -15.02 18.32 -3.64
C LEU A 106 -15.23 19.54 -2.75
N ASP A 107 -14.34 20.51 -2.89
CA ASP A 107 -14.48 21.85 -2.34
C ASP A 107 -15.27 22.68 -3.37
N ASN A 108 -16.58 22.85 -3.12
CA ASN A 108 -17.45 23.70 -3.93
C ASN A 108 -17.19 25.19 -3.68
#